data_AF-I4WDE3-F1
#
_entry.id   AF-I4WDE3-F1
#
_cell.length_a   1.000
_cell.length_b   1.000
_cell.length_c   1.000
_cell.angle_alpha   90.00
_cell.angle_beta   90.00
_cell.angle_gamma   90.00
#
_symmetry.space_group_name_H-M   'P 1'
#
loop_
_entity.id
_entity.type
_entity.pdbx_description
1 polymer ?
#
loop_
_entity_poly.entity_id
_entity_poly.type
_entity_poly.pdbx_seq_one_letter_code
_entity_poly.pdbx_strand_id
1 'polypeptide(L)'
;GTARAIQGQQLEAWGYAPLQRLNPGQSTSLLTLDGARGPEYWFTFQNFQVITRYNRSPLYAMAVYQLSQAIAAGVHADDMAGTATR
;
A
#
# COMPACT_ATOMS: atom_id res chain seq x y z
N GLY A 1 -16.57 0.00 -8.68
CA GLY A 1 -17.27 1.04 -7.91
C GLY A 1 -16.29 1.70 -6.98
N THR A 2 -16.32 3.02 -6.85
CA THR A 2 -15.44 3.76 -5.93
C THR A 2 -15.81 3.39 -4.49
N ALA A 3 -14.91 2.71 -3.77
CA ALA A 3 -15.07 2.50 -2.34
C ALA A 3 -15.19 3.85 -1.64
N ARG A 4 -16.20 4.03 -0.78
CA ARG A 4 -16.32 5.24 0.06
C ARG A 4 -15.09 5.31 0.97
N ALA A 5 -14.52 6.49 1.09
CA ALA A 5 -13.50 6.75 2.10
C ALA A 5 -14.10 6.53 3.50
N ILE A 6 -13.40 5.76 4.33
CA ILE A 6 -13.73 5.42 5.71
C ILE A 6 -12.55 5.76 6.61
N GLN A 7 -12.78 6.08 7.87
CA GLN A 7 -11.69 6.36 8.81
C GLN A 7 -10.96 5.07 9.18
N GLY A 8 -9.66 5.16 9.43
CA GLY A 8 -8.84 4.01 9.87
C GLY A 8 -9.42 3.27 11.06
N GLN A 9 -9.90 4.02 12.07
CA GLN A 9 -10.56 3.48 13.25
C GLN A 9 -11.78 2.60 12.93
N GLN A 10 -12.51 2.90 11.84
CA GLN A 10 -13.68 2.11 11.44
C GLN A 10 -13.28 0.73 10.90
N LEU A 11 -12.17 0.64 10.18
CA LEU A 11 -11.64 -0.63 9.69
C LEU A 11 -11.10 -1.50 10.84
N GLU A 12 -10.44 -0.88 11.82
CA GLU A 12 -10.04 -1.55 13.06
C GLU A 12 -11.24 -2.11 13.83
N ALA A 13 -12.33 -1.32 13.95
CA ALA A 13 -13.57 -1.78 14.57
C ALA A 13 -14.25 -2.94 13.81
N TRP A 14 -13.94 -3.13 12.53
CA TRP A 14 -14.37 -4.28 11.73
C TRP A 14 -13.40 -5.47 11.78
N GLY A 15 -12.35 -5.39 12.58
CA GLY A 15 -11.38 -6.47 12.79
C GLY A 15 -10.19 -6.46 11.83
N TYR A 16 -10.05 -5.43 10.99
CA TYR A 16 -8.85 -5.29 10.16
C TYR A 16 -7.71 -4.67 10.97
N ALA A 17 -6.61 -5.41 11.12
CA ALA A 17 -5.43 -4.93 11.83
C ALA A 17 -4.40 -4.37 10.83
N PRO A 18 -3.90 -3.14 11.05
CA PRO A 18 -2.88 -2.55 10.20
C PRO A 18 -1.49 -3.15 10.49
N LEU A 19 -0.73 -3.46 9.45
CA LEU A 19 0.65 -3.98 9.60
C LEU A 19 1.66 -2.89 9.99
N GLN A 20 1.31 -1.63 9.76
CA GLN A 20 2.12 -0.46 10.08
C GLN A 20 1.26 0.53 10.85
N ARG A 21 1.88 1.37 11.69
CA ARG A 21 1.14 2.42 12.40
C ARG A 21 0.41 3.32 11.40
N LEU A 22 -0.90 3.46 11.56
CA LEU A 22 -1.69 4.50 10.91
C LEU A 22 -2.11 5.57 11.93
N ASN A 23 -2.54 6.71 11.42
CA ASN A 23 -3.34 7.65 12.19
C ASN A 23 -4.82 7.21 12.13
N PRO A 24 -5.48 6.89 13.26
CA PRO A 24 -6.86 6.38 13.27
C PRO A 24 -7.89 7.31 12.61
N GLY A 25 -7.68 8.62 12.68
CA GLY A 25 -8.55 9.63 12.05
C GLY A 25 -8.27 9.85 10.56
N GLN A 26 -7.26 9.19 9.98
CA GLN A 26 -6.94 9.35 8.57
C GLN A 26 -7.97 8.61 7.70
N SER A 27 -8.47 9.31 6.68
CA SER A 27 -9.29 8.70 5.64
C SER A 27 -8.52 7.66 4.85
N THR A 28 -9.11 6.47 4.71
CA THR A 28 -8.56 5.32 4.03
C THR A 28 -9.66 4.59 3.25
N SER A 29 -9.28 3.54 2.52
CA SER A 29 -10.18 2.61 1.87
C SER A 29 -9.59 1.21 1.95
N LEU A 30 -10.45 0.20 2.13
CA LEU A 30 -10.03 -1.19 2.10
C LEU A 30 -10.03 -1.70 0.66
N LEU A 31 -8.89 -2.18 0.20
CA LEU A 31 -8.73 -2.89 -1.06
C LEU A 31 -8.51 -4.37 -0.75
N THR A 32 -9.31 -5.23 -1.38
CA THR A 32 -9.12 -6.68 -1.35
C THR A 32 -8.56 -7.12 -2.70
N LEU A 33 -7.47 -7.88 -2.69
CA LEU A 33 -6.86 -8.49 -3.88
C LEU A 33 -6.76 -10.01 -3.69
N ASP A 34 -6.84 -10.76 -4.78
CA ASP A 34 -6.56 -12.19 -4.76
C ASP A 34 -5.04 -12.41 -4.77
N GLY A 35 -4.49 -12.83 -3.63
CA GLY A 35 -3.07 -13.16 -3.48
C GLY A 35 -2.80 -14.67 -3.63
N ALA A 36 -1.53 -15.02 -3.79
CA ALA A 36 -1.10 -16.42 -3.97
C ALA A 36 -1.42 -17.32 -2.75
N ARG A 37 -1.62 -16.72 -1.57
CA ARG A 37 -1.94 -17.42 -0.31
C ARG A 37 -3.35 -17.14 0.19
N GLY A 38 -4.24 -16.70 -0.71
CA GLY A 38 -5.59 -16.24 -0.38
C GLY A 38 -5.73 -14.72 -0.46
N PRO A 39 -6.84 -14.16 0.04
CA PRO A 39 -7.13 -12.74 -0.09
C PRO A 39 -6.14 -11.88 0.69
N GLU A 40 -5.71 -10.79 0.08
CA GLU A 40 -4.89 -9.75 0.68
C GLU A 40 -5.70 -8.49 0.91
N TYR A 41 -5.59 -7.93 2.12
CA TYR A 41 -6.31 -6.73 2.53
C TYR A 41 -5.35 -5.56 2.69
N TRP A 42 -5.58 -4.51 1.92
CA TRP A 42 -4.71 -3.34 1.86
C TRP A 42 -5.46 -2.09 2.30
N PHE A 43 -4.89 -1.37 3.25
CA PHE A 43 -5.31 -0.02 3.58
C PHE A 43 -4.72 0.91 2.53
N THR A 44 -5.58 1.54 1.73
CA THR A 44 -5.17 2.43 0.64
C THR A 44 -5.48 3.88 0.98
N PHE A 45 -4.57 4.77 0.59
CA PHE A 45 -4.65 6.20 0.90
C PHE A 45 -4.65 7.04 -0.37
N GLN A 46 -4.66 8.37 -0.22
CA GLN A 46 -4.73 9.32 -1.33
C GLN A 46 -3.68 9.06 -2.43
N ASN A 47 -2.44 8.72 -2.07
CA ASN A 47 -1.39 8.43 -3.06
C ASN A 47 -1.74 7.24 -3.96
N PHE A 48 -2.37 6.20 -3.41
CA PHE A 48 -2.86 5.08 -4.21
C PHE A 48 -3.94 5.55 -5.20
N GLN A 49 -4.85 6.44 -4.75
CA GLN A 49 -5.86 7.03 -5.62
C GLN A 49 -5.27 7.88 -6.75
N VAL A 50 -4.12 8.54 -6.52
CA VAL A 50 -3.40 9.30 -7.56
C VAL A 50 -2.87 8.36 -8.65
N ILE A 51 -2.29 7.20 -8.31
CA ILE A 51 -1.82 6.21 -9.30
C ILE A 51 -2.98 5.77 -10.21
N THR A 52 -4.16 5.55 -9.63
CA THR A 52 -5.33 5.12 -10.41
C THR A 52 -5.87 6.17 -11.39
N ARG A 53 -5.39 7.42 -11.33
CA ARG A 53 -5.73 8.45 -12.33
C ARG A 53 -5.09 8.20 -13.69
N TYR A 54 -3.95 7.51 -13.72
CA TYR A 54 -3.30 7.09 -14.97
C TYR A 54 -3.98 5.85 -15.56
N ASN A 55 -4.38 4.92 -14.70
CA ASN A 55 -5.12 3.72 -15.08
C ASN A 55 -6.05 3.30 -13.94
N ARG A 56 -7.36 3.19 -14.22
CA ARG A 56 -8.41 2.93 -13.22
C ARG A 56 -8.38 1.51 -12.61
N SER A 57 -7.42 0.65 -12.96
CA SER A 57 -7.26 -0.69 -12.41
C SER A 57 -6.56 -0.70 -11.04
N PRO A 58 -7.15 -1.28 -9.98
CA PRO A 58 -6.47 -1.48 -8.69
C PRO A 58 -5.24 -2.38 -8.79
N LEU A 59 -5.26 -3.39 -9.67
CA LEU A 59 -4.11 -4.27 -9.91
C LEU A 59 -2.95 -3.51 -10.53
N TYR A 60 -3.23 -2.60 -11.48
CA TYR A 60 -2.20 -1.72 -12.03
C TYR A 60 -1.57 -0.85 -10.94
N ALA A 61 -2.40 -0.21 -10.10
CA ALA A 61 -1.88 0.64 -9.04
C ALA A 61 -1.06 -0.13 -8.00
N MET A 62 -1.47 -1.37 -7.68
CA MET A 62 -0.69 -2.24 -6.80
C MET A 62 0.63 -2.67 -7.43
N ALA A 63 0.64 -3.03 -8.72
CA ALA A 63 1.87 -3.40 -9.43
C ALA A 63 2.88 -2.24 -9.47
N VAL A 64 2.42 -1.02 -9.74
CA VAL A 64 3.26 0.20 -9.70
C VAL A 64 3.84 0.43 -8.31
N TYR A 65 3.02 0.31 -7.26
CA TYR A 65 3.47 0.45 -5.87
C TYR A 65 4.49 -0.62 -5.48
N GLN A 66 4.22 -1.89 -5.78
CA GLN A 66 5.14 -2.99 -5.45
C GLN A 66 6.47 -2.84 -6.20
N LEU A 67 6.43 -2.44 -7.47
CA LEU A 67 7.63 -2.17 -8.26
C LEU A 67 8.45 -1.03 -7.66
N SER A 68 7.82 0.08 -7.25
CA SER A 68 8.56 1.19 -6.63
C SER A 68 9.24 0.79 -5.33
N GLN A 69 8.60 -0.05 -4.51
CA GLN A 69 9.20 -0.59 -3.28
C GLN A 69 10.40 -1.49 -3.58
N ALA A 70 10.30 -2.35 -4.61
CA ALA A 70 11.40 -3.22 -5.02
C ALA A 70 12.62 -2.42 -5.52
N ILE A 71 12.38 -1.37 -6.31
CA ILE A 71 13.45 -0.47 -6.78
C ILE A 71 14.12 0.24 -5.60
N ALA A 72 13.33 0.83 -4.69
CA ALA A 72 13.87 1.50 -3.51
C ALA A 72 14.69 0.56 -2.63
N ALA A 73 14.22 -0.66 -2.40
CA ALA A 73 14.95 -1.68 -1.64
C ALA A 73 16.30 -2.05 -2.31
N GLY A 74 16.31 -2.16 -3.64
CA GLY A 74 17.55 -2.39 -4.40
C GLY A 74 18.56 -1.25 -4.23
N VAL A 75 18.12 0.00 -4.39
CA VAL A 75 18.98 1.19 -4.21
C VAL A 75 19.54 1.26 -2.79
N HIS A 76 18.72 1.01 -1.76
CA HIS A 76 19.19 1.00 -0.38
C HIS A 76 20.21 -0.09 -0.09
N ALA A 77 20.10 -1.25 -0.76
CA ALA A 77 21.09 -2.32 -0.63
C ALA A 77 22.45 -1.91 -1.23
N ASP A 78 22.44 -1.23 -2.38
CA ASP A 78 23.65 -0.72 -3.03
C ASP A 78 24.35 0.36 -2.17
N ASP A 79 23.60 1.28 -1.56
CA ASP A 79 24.14 2.31 -0.65
C ASP A 79 24.87 1.69 0.55
N MET A 80 24.29 0.64 1.15
CA MET A 80 24.88 -0.09 2.28
C MET A 80 26.16 -0.83 1.87
N ALA A 81 26.19 -1.42 0.67
CA ALA A 81 27.38 -2.07 0.12
C ALA A 81 28.51 -1.05 -0.16
N GLY A 82 28.16 0.14 -0.65
CA GLY A 82 29.09 1.23 -0.93
C GLY A 82 29.69 1.88 0.33
N THR A 83 28.93 1.95 1.44
CA THR A 83 29.43 2.46 2.73
C THR A 83 30.25 1.43 3.50
N ALA A 84 29.98 0.13 3.35
CA ALA A 84 30.76 -0.92 4.01
C ALA A 84 32.15 -1.14 3.39
N THR A 85 32.38 -0.65 2.16
CA THR A 85 33.64 -0.81 1.42
C THR A 85 34.57 0.42 1.57
N ARG A 86 34.18 1.45 2.33
CA ARG A 86 34.94 2.69 2.50
C ARG A 86 35.47 2.90 3.91
#